data_AF-A0A377XPE3-F1
#
_entry.id   AF-A0A377XPE3-F1
#
_cell.length_a   1.000
_cell.length_b   1.000
_cell.length_c   1.000
_cell.angle_alpha   90.00
_cell.angle_beta   90.00
_cell.angle_gamma   90.00
#
_symmetry.space_group_name_H-M   'P 1'
#
loop_
_entity.id
_entity.type
_entity.pdbx_description
1 polymer ?
#
loop_
_entity_poly.entity_id
_entity_poly.type
_entity_poly.pdbx_seq_one_letter_code
_entity_poly.pdbx_strand_id
1 'polypeptide(L)'
;MATHLVWLRTDLRIHDNLALAAACRDPQAQVLALYIATPGQWREHHLAPRQAAFIASHLQSLHAALAERGIPLWVEEADDFNRQRRTAGRFLPAASGQSPVLQLSVRNSMNASAMPPLRTPCAT
;
A
#
# COMPACT_ATOMS: atom_id res chain seq x y z
N MET A 1 -0.56 22.01 15.62
CA MET A 1 0.06 20.67 15.56
C MET A 1 0.51 20.42 14.14
N ALA A 2 1.75 19.98 13.94
CA ALA A 2 2.27 19.65 12.62
C ALA A 2 1.82 18.23 12.23
N THR A 3 1.57 17.99 10.95
CA THR A 3 1.27 16.64 10.43
C THR A 3 2.41 16.21 9.53
N HIS A 4 3.05 15.10 9.85
CA HIS A 4 4.10 14.49 9.04
C HIS A 4 3.50 13.40 8.16
N LEU A 5 3.47 13.66 6.85
CA LEU A 5 3.08 12.67 5.85
C LEU A 5 4.32 11.90 5.37
N VAL A 6 4.34 10.59 5.59
CA VAL A 6 5.39 9.68 5.12
C VAL A 6 4.85 8.92 3.92
N TRP A 7 5.35 9.26 2.73
CA TRP A 7 4.94 8.59 1.50
C TRP A 7 5.84 7.39 1.18
N LEU A 8 5.28 6.19 1.29
CA LEU A 8 5.92 4.91 1.01
C LEU A 8 5.65 4.52 -0.45
N ARG A 9 6.70 4.16 -1.21
CA ARG A 9 6.62 3.75 -2.62
C ARG A 9 7.14 2.34 -2.84
N THR A 10 8.45 2.15 -2.69
CA THR A 10 9.12 0.86 -2.91
C THR A 10 9.63 0.24 -1.62
N ASP A 11 9.83 1.07 -0.60
CA ASP A 11 10.38 0.67 0.69
C ASP A 11 9.24 0.49 1.71
N LEU A 12 8.66 -0.71 1.74
CA LEU A 12 7.55 -1.06 2.61
C LEU A 12 8.03 -1.62 3.96
N ARG A 13 8.94 -0.91 4.62
CA ARG A 13 9.51 -1.32 5.91
C ARG A 13 9.33 -0.26 6.97
N ILE A 14 9.12 -0.72 8.20
CA ILE A 14 9.01 0.12 9.40
C ILE A 14 10.39 0.32 10.02
N HIS A 15 11.15 -0.77 10.11
CA HIS A 15 12.50 -0.75 10.63
C HIS A 15 13.45 -0.15 9.59
N ASP A 16 14.36 0.69 10.05
CA ASP A 16 15.38 1.33 9.22
C ASP A 16 14.83 2.21 8.07
N ASN A 17 13.66 2.80 8.31
CA ASN A 17 13.09 3.82 7.44
C ASN A 17 13.41 5.21 8.00
N LEU A 18 14.40 5.87 7.40
CA LEU A 18 14.86 7.20 7.81
C LEU A 18 13.73 8.25 7.76
N ALA A 19 12.81 8.13 6.81
CA ALA A 19 11.68 9.06 6.68
C ALA A 19 10.68 8.88 7.82
N LEU A 20 10.35 7.62 8.17
CA LEU A 20 9.49 7.31 9.31
C LEU A 20 10.17 7.73 10.63
N ALA A 21 11.45 7.43 10.79
CA ALA A 21 12.23 7.82 11.96
C ALA A 21 12.34 9.34 12.09
N ALA A 22 12.45 10.09 10.99
CA ALA A 22 12.43 11.54 11.00
C ALA A 22 11.05 12.10 11.36
N ALA A 23 9.96 11.51 10.84
CA ALA A 23 8.60 11.91 11.18
C ALA A 23 8.27 11.67 12.67
N CYS A 24 8.76 10.58 13.26
CA CYS A 24 8.56 10.27 14.67
C CYS A 24 9.48 11.04 15.63
N ARG A 25 10.42 11.88 15.13
CA ARG A 25 11.30 12.68 16.01
C ARG A 25 10.56 13.80 16.73
N ASP A 26 9.47 14.30 16.15
CA ASP A 26 8.62 15.30 16.80
C ASP A 26 7.46 14.60 17.52
N PRO A 27 7.45 14.55 18.86
CA PRO A 27 6.39 13.90 19.63
C PRO A 27 5.07 14.67 19.62
N GLN A 28 5.06 15.94 19.19
CA GLN A 28 3.85 16.78 19.09
C GLN A 28 3.22 16.73 17.69
N ALA A 29 3.89 16.07 16.74
CA ALA A 29 3.41 15.95 15.38
C ALA A 29 2.64 14.66 15.16
N GLN A 30 1.57 14.73 14.36
CA GLN A 30 0.82 13.55 13.94
C GLN A 30 1.50 12.91 12.73
N VAL A 31 1.90 11.65 12.86
CA VAL A 31 2.51 10.89 11.77
C VAL A 31 1.43 10.13 11.01
N LEU A 32 1.48 10.21 9.68
CA LEU A 32 0.57 9.53 8.77
C LEU A 32 1.38 8.86 7.66
N ALA A 33 1.15 7.58 7.42
CA ALA A 33 1.76 6.87 6.31
C ALA A 33 0.81 6.83 5.11
N LEU A 34 1.33 7.04 3.91
CA LEU A 34 0.59 6.98 2.66
C LEU A 34 1.29 6.03 1.69
N TYR A 35 0.52 5.12 1.10
CA TYR A 35 0.92 4.27 0.00
C TYR A 35 -0.03 4.50 -1.18
N ILE A 36 0.50 4.66 -2.38
CA ILE A 36 -0.31 4.82 -3.58
C ILE A 36 0.05 3.69 -4.56
N ALA A 37 -0.85 2.71 -4.68
CA ALA A 37 -0.76 1.62 -5.63
C ALA A 37 -1.08 2.12 -7.04
N THR A 38 -0.35 1.61 -8.04
CA THR A 38 -0.56 1.89 -9.46
C THR A 38 -0.83 0.59 -10.22
N PRO A 39 -2.00 -0.05 -10.03
CA PRO A 39 -2.30 -1.35 -10.63
C PRO A 39 -2.26 -1.33 -12.16
N GLY A 40 -2.56 -0.19 -12.79
CA GLY A 40 -2.40 0.02 -14.23
C GLY A 40 -0.96 -0.20 -14.70
N GLN A 41 0.00 0.42 -14.02
CA GLN A 41 1.42 0.21 -14.32
C GLN A 41 1.91 -1.21 -14.01
N TRP A 42 1.40 -1.85 -12.96
CA TRP A 42 1.80 -3.24 -12.66
C TRP A 42 1.40 -4.20 -13.78
N ARG A 43 0.24 -3.95 -14.42
CA ARG A 43 -0.20 -4.70 -15.60
C ARG A 43 0.67 -4.43 -16.81
N GLU A 44 0.98 -3.17 -17.10
CA GLU A 44 1.85 -2.79 -18.23
C GLU A 44 3.28 -3.33 -18.08
N HIS A 45 3.81 -3.33 -16.85
CA HIS A 45 5.13 -3.88 -16.54
C HIS A 45 5.14 -5.41 -16.33
N HIS A 46 4.05 -6.11 -16.65
CA HIS A 46 3.95 -7.58 -16.59
C HIS A 46 4.30 -8.16 -15.20
N LEU A 47 3.91 -7.45 -14.14
CA LEU A 47 4.17 -7.88 -12.78
C LEU A 47 3.43 -9.20 -12.51
N ALA A 48 4.16 -10.23 -12.12
CA ALA A 48 3.58 -11.55 -11.92
C ALA A 48 2.46 -11.50 -10.86
N PRO A 49 1.33 -12.21 -11.03
CA PRO A 49 0.24 -12.22 -10.05
C PRO A 49 0.70 -12.58 -8.63
N ARG A 50 1.69 -13.47 -8.52
CA ARG A 50 2.32 -13.82 -7.24
C ARG A 50 3.06 -12.65 -6.59
N GLN A 51 3.71 -11.81 -7.39
CA GLN A 51 4.40 -10.62 -6.88
C GLN A 51 3.40 -9.55 -6.43
N ALA A 52 2.29 -9.37 -7.16
CA ALA A 52 1.21 -8.49 -6.72
C ALA A 52 0.58 -8.97 -5.40
N ALA A 53 0.32 -10.28 -5.28
CA ALA A 53 -0.16 -10.89 -4.04
C ALA A 53 0.84 -10.73 -2.89
N PHE A 54 2.15 -10.85 -3.16
CA PHE A 54 3.19 -10.62 -2.16
C PHE A 54 3.23 -9.16 -1.68
N ILE A 55 3.09 -8.18 -2.58
CA ILE A 55 3.01 -6.77 -2.20
C ILE A 55 1.76 -6.52 -1.34
N ALA A 56 0.62 -7.10 -1.71
CA ALA A 56 -0.63 -6.95 -0.97
C ALA A 56 -0.54 -7.56 0.45
N SER A 57 0.02 -8.76 0.60
CA SER A 57 0.22 -9.36 1.92
C SER A 57 1.23 -8.58 2.76
N HIS A 58 2.30 -8.09 2.14
CA HIS A 58 3.30 -7.27 2.80
C HIS A 58 2.74 -5.93 3.28
N LEU A 59 1.85 -5.30 2.50
CA LEU A 59 1.13 -4.09 2.91
C LEU A 59 0.18 -4.33 4.09
N GLN A 60 -0.48 -5.49 4.16
CA GLN A 60 -1.34 -5.84 5.29
C GLN A 60 -0.52 -5.99 6.58
N SER A 61 0.62 -6.69 6.52
CA SER A 61 1.55 -6.79 7.64
C SER A 61 2.08 -5.41 8.08
N LEU A 62 2.41 -4.56 7.10
CA LEU A 62 2.85 -3.18 7.36
C LEU A 62 1.77 -2.35 8.05
N HIS A 63 0.52 -2.48 7.61
CA HIS A 63 -0.62 -1.79 8.21
C HIS A 63 -0.79 -2.19 9.68
N ALA A 64 -0.75 -3.49 9.98
CA ALA A 64 -0.88 -3.99 11.34
C ALA A 64 0.25 -3.45 12.25
N ALA A 65 1.50 -3.53 11.80
CA ALA A 65 2.63 -3.08 12.60
C ALA A 65 2.73 -1.54 12.73
N LEU A 66 2.15 -0.77 11.80
CA LEU A 66 1.97 0.69 11.97
C LEU A 66 0.81 1.01 12.93
N ALA A 67 -0.27 0.24 12.89
CA ALA A 67 -1.40 0.39 13.81
C ALA A 67 -1.00 0.13 15.27
N GLU A 68 -0.13 -0.85 15.52
CA GLU A 68 0.48 -1.10 16.84
C GLU A 68 1.26 0.12 17.38
N ARG A 69 1.77 0.97 16.48
CA ARG A 69 2.49 2.20 16.81
C ARG A 69 1.58 3.44 16.83
N GLY A 70 0.27 3.27 16.62
CA GLY A 70 -0.69 4.36 16.53
C GLY A 70 -0.57 5.21 15.25
N ILE A 71 0.09 4.70 14.22
CA ILE A 71 0.29 5.40 12.95
C ILE A 71 -0.72 4.87 11.93
N PRO A 72 -1.68 5.68 11.46
CA PRO A 72 -2.57 5.27 10.38
C PRO A 72 -1.80 5.12 9.06
N LEU A 73 -2.10 4.06 8.31
CA LEU A 73 -1.61 3.85 6.94
C LEU A 73 -2.77 3.99 5.95
N TRP A 74 -2.67 4.94 5.05
CA TRP A 74 -3.62 5.13 3.96
C TRP A 74 -3.09 4.48 2.68
N VAL A 75 -3.93 3.70 2.03
CA VAL A 75 -3.62 3.04 0.77
C VAL A 75 -4.62 3.55 -0.27
N GLU A 76 -4.10 4.17 -1.31
CA GLU A 76 -4.89 4.71 -2.41
C GLU A 76 -4.47 4.07 -3.73
N GLU A 77 -5.36 4.09 -4.71
CA GLU A 77 -5.08 3.63 -6.07
C GLU A 77 -5.06 4.81 -7.03
N ALA A 78 -3.97 4.94 -7.79
CA ALA A 78 -3.82 5.93 -8.84
C ALA A 78 -3.39 5.27 -10.14
N ASP A 79 -4.04 5.64 -11.24
CA ASP A 79 -3.73 5.07 -12.56
C ASP A 79 -2.48 5.74 -13.16
N ASP A 80 -2.29 7.03 -12.88
CA ASP A 80 -1.23 7.86 -13.44
C ASP A 80 -0.44 8.64 -12.38
N PHE A 81 0.79 9.01 -12.73
CA PHE A 81 1.64 9.90 -11.92
C PHE A 81 0.95 11.23 -11.59
N ASN A 82 0.19 11.80 -12.52
CA ASN A 82 -0.57 13.02 -12.29
C ASN A 82 -1.70 12.82 -11.25
N ARG A 83 -2.32 11.65 -11.23
CA ARG A 83 -3.34 11.31 -10.24
C ARG A 83 -2.69 11.05 -8.88
N GLN A 84 -1.55 10.37 -8.86
CA GLN A 84 -0.74 10.16 -7.66
C GLN A 84 -0.34 11.47 -6.97
N ARG A 85 0.12 12.47 -7.74
CA ARG A 85 0.46 13.81 -7.22
C ARG A 85 -0.76 14.53 -6.63
N ARG A 86 -1.91 14.47 -7.29
CA ARG A 86 -3.15 15.07 -6.80
C ARG A 86 -3.65 14.40 -5.52
N THR A 87 -3.59 13.07 -5.48
CA THR A 87 -3.98 12.27 -4.32
C THR A 87 -3.09 12.59 -3.12
N ALA A 88 -1.77 12.64 -3.28
CA ALA A 88 -0.86 13.07 -2.22
C ALA A 88 -1.15 14.50 -1.74
N GLY A 89 -1.46 15.42 -2.68
CA GLY A 89 -1.85 16.79 -2.36
C GLY A 89 -3.14 16.92 -1.54
N ARG A 90 -4.10 16.00 -1.68
CA ARG A 90 -5.34 15.98 -0.89
C ARG A 90 -5.11 15.64 0.58
N PHE A 91 -4.00 14.97 0.89
CA PHE A 91 -3.67 14.58 2.26
C PHE A 91 -2.90 15.66 3.05
N LEU A 92 -2.60 16.79 2.40
CA LEU A 92 -2.12 18.03 2.99
C LEU A 92 -3.26 19.06 2.91
N PRO A 93 -3.52 19.97 3.86
CA PRO A 93 -3.74 19.89 5.30
C PRO A 93 -5.26 19.84 5.63
N ALA A 94 -5.83 18.64 5.73
CA ALA A 94 -7.16 18.42 6.30
C ALA A 94 -7.16 17.18 7.20
N ALA A 95 -6.09 17.01 7.99
CA ALA A 95 -5.90 15.88 8.91
C ALA A 95 -6.80 15.98 10.17
N SER A 96 -8.07 16.37 10.01
CA SER A 96 -9.11 16.29 11.01
C SER A 96 -10.02 15.07 10.72
N GLY A 97 -9.56 13.90 11.15
CA GLY A 97 -10.45 12.89 11.73
C GLY A 97 -11.25 11.96 10.82
N GLN A 98 -10.85 11.71 9.58
CA GLN A 98 -11.48 10.65 8.78
C GLN A 98 -10.44 9.62 8.36
N SER A 99 -10.43 8.49 9.09
CA SER A 99 -9.79 7.25 8.63
C SER A 99 -10.69 6.61 7.58
N PRO A 100 -10.33 6.59 6.28
CA PRO A 100 -10.94 5.65 5.37
C PRO A 100 -10.44 4.27 5.78
N VAL A 101 -11.31 3.53 6.47
CA VAL A 101 -11.12 2.10 6.73
C VAL A 101 -10.85 1.45 5.38
N LEU A 102 -9.69 0.81 5.29
CA LEU A 102 -9.27 -0.02 4.17
C LEU A 102 -10.32 -1.11 3.91
N GLN A 103 -11.33 -0.81 3.10
CA GLN A 103 -11.95 -1.82 2.27
C GLN A 103 -11.03 -1.96 1.06
N LEU A 104 -9.89 -2.64 1.30
CA LEU A 104 -9.09 -3.22 0.21
C LEU A 104 -9.94 -4.35 -0.38
N SER A 105 -11.03 -3.96 -1.07
CA SER A 105 -11.59 -4.76 -2.14
C SER A 105 -10.51 -4.75 -3.20
N VAL A 106 -9.50 -5.60 -2.99
CA VAL A 106 -8.89 -6.38 -4.05
C VAL A 106 -10.08 -6.97 -4.80
N ARG A 107 -10.66 -6.19 -5.72
CA ARG A 107 -11.31 -6.73 -6.90
C ARG A 107 -10.15 -7.33 -7.66
N ASN A 108 -9.70 -8.49 -7.18
CA ASN A 108 -9.10 -9.49 -8.01
C ASN A 108 -10.21 -9.93 -8.97
N SER A 109 -10.56 -9.04 -9.90
CA SER A 109 -11.08 -9.41 -11.20
C SER A 109 -9.90 -9.90 -12.05
N MET A 110 -8.96 -10.64 -11.46
CA MET A 110 -8.34 -11.74 -12.16
C MET A 110 -9.34 -12.88 -12.06
N ASN A 111 -10.21 -12.86 -13.06
CA ASN A 111 -10.90 -14.02 -13.60
C ASN A 111 -10.18 -15.32 -13.21
N ALA A 112 -10.78 -16.07 -12.30
CA ALA A 112 -10.40 -17.43 -11.95
C ALA A 112 -10.77 -18.44 -13.07
N SER A 113 -10.83 -18.00 -14.33
CA SER A 113 -11.04 -18.86 -15.50
C SER A 113 -9.78 -18.88 -16.34
N ALA A 114 -8.84 -19.76 -15.97
CA ALA A 114 -7.92 -20.48 -16.86
C ALA A 114 -6.77 -21.09 -16.04
N MET A 115 -7.10 -21.94 -15.05
CA MET A 115 -6.16 -22.98 -14.62
C MET A 115 -6.49 -24.22 -15.45
N PRO A 116 -5.65 -24.64 -16.42
CA PRO A 116 -5.80 -25.96 -17.01
C PRO A 116 -5.51 -27.03 -15.94
N PRO A 117 -6.25 -28.15 -15.90
CA PRO A 117 -5.99 -29.19 -14.94
C PRO A 117 -4.60 -29.77 -15.19
N LEU A 118 -3.76 -29.76 -14.16
CA LEU A 118 -2.51 -30.51 -14.12
C LEU A 118 -2.87 -31.99 -14.24
N ARG A 119 -2.81 -32.52 -15.46
CA ARG A 119 -2.77 -33.96 -15.72
C ARG A 119 -1.50 -34.49 -15.07
N THR A 120 -1.66 -35.19 -13.95
CA THR A 120 -0.71 -36.23 -13.53
C THR A 120 -0.77 -37.39 -14.52
N PRO A 121 0.35 -37.87 -15.06
CA PRO A 121 0.49 -39.28 -15.33
C PRO A 121 1.15 -39.94 -14.11
N CYS A 122 0.37 -40.76 -13.40
CA CYS A 122 0.93 -41.86 -12.61
C CYS A 122 1.82 -42.70 -13.54
N ALA A 123 3.06 -42.90 -13.12
CA ALA A 123 3.94 -43.91 -13.70
C ALA A 123 3.33 -45.30 -13.49
N THR A 124 3.34 -46.09 -14.56
CA THR A 124 3.14 -47.55 -14.55
C THR A 124 4.43 -48.24 -14.14
#